data_AF-W6Q2P8-F1
#
_entry.id   AF-W6Q2P8-F1
#
_cell.length_a   1.000
_cell.length_b   1.000
_cell.length_c   1.000
_cell.angle_alpha   90.00
_cell.angle_beta   90.00
_cell.angle_gamma   90.00
#
_symmetry.space_group_name_H-M   'P 1'
#
loop_
_entity.id
_entity.type
_entity.pdbx_description
1 polymer ?
#
loop_
_entity_poly.entity_id
_entity_poly.type
_entity_poly.pdbx_seq_one_letter_code
_entity_poly.pdbx_strand_id
1 'polypeptide(L)'
;MSRSTLGRLVGLLITGLISSASAARTVDWKPRSIYQTMTDRFARTDGSLTAPCNTTAGFYCGGTWRGTIDRLDYIQGMGFDAVMISPIIENIHGQVSYGEAYHGYWPLNFNTLNSHFGTHQDLLDLSAALHSRGMYFMMDTVINNMAYITNGSNPATHIDYSVFTPFNNADYFHPYCKIKNWENMTDAQRCQTGDLDVPLPDLFTEHADVQQLLIAWANNAIKTYSIDGLRIDAAKHVNTGFLQNFSNGVDTFMTGEVLEGAVSIMEDYQSNYIDSLPNYPIYFEIIDAFTQGNTSQLAKAVENMRITMPDVNAMATFSENHDKPRIGSYSDDIAMAKNVLVFTMLFDGIPMIYQGQEQHLKGNSVPVNREAIWLTKYDTNAVLYQLIAKLNRIRNHAALLGTNYFEDSTHTIYQGASELGFTKGVQGRQVVMVLSTQPSTSGAYNLDMAVTYNAGTVIMDVLNCKNYTVDNQGLLRVDMNKGEPRVFFPTQYMEGSGLCGYSETNVTLAMLETGSSSTSAGMQFTSGTGVAALLLAVMTSMFVMLV
;
A
#
# COMPACT_ATOMS: atom_id res chain seq x y z
N MET A 1 5.66 38.71 60.06
CA MET A 1 5.60 39.58 58.87
C MET A 1 6.69 39.16 57.90
N SER A 2 6.24 38.59 56.77
CA SER A 2 6.90 38.30 55.49
C SER A 2 8.43 38.10 55.45
N ARG A 3 8.87 36.85 55.30
CA ARG A 3 10.18 36.50 54.72
C ARG A 3 9.95 35.69 53.45
N SER A 4 10.63 36.15 52.42
CA SER A 4 10.74 35.66 51.04
C SER A 4 10.88 34.14 50.89
N THR A 5 10.01 33.54 50.09
CA THR A 5 10.18 32.18 49.57
C THR A 5 10.66 32.27 48.13
N LEU A 6 11.91 31.90 47.92
CA LEU A 6 12.59 31.81 46.62
C LEU A 6 12.07 30.54 45.91
N GLY A 7 11.11 30.69 45.00
CA GLY A 7 10.64 29.61 44.14
C GLY A 7 11.64 29.30 43.03
N ARG A 8 12.32 28.17 43.12
CA ARG A 8 13.12 27.60 42.03
C ARG A 8 12.17 27.06 40.95
N LEU A 9 12.03 27.78 39.83
CA LEU A 9 11.52 27.20 38.59
C LEU A 9 12.65 26.34 37.98
N VAL A 10 12.46 25.04 38.00
CA VAL A 10 13.20 24.11 37.14
C VAL A 10 12.52 24.16 35.78
N GLY A 11 13.10 24.91 34.85
CA GLY A 11 12.70 24.87 33.44
C GLY A 11 13.14 23.54 32.85
N LEU A 12 12.17 22.66 32.58
CA LEU A 12 12.37 21.48 31.75
C LEU A 12 12.52 21.96 30.30
N LEU A 13 13.76 22.05 29.82
CA LEU A 13 14.06 22.20 28.39
C LEU A 13 13.66 20.90 27.70
N ILE A 14 12.46 20.87 27.12
CA ILE A 14 12.09 19.88 26.10
C ILE A 14 12.88 20.27 24.86
N THR A 15 14.07 19.72 24.70
CA THR A 15 14.75 19.69 23.41
C THR A 15 13.95 18.76 22.51
N GLY A 16 13.01 19.33 21.76
CA GLY A 16 12.43 18.67 20.60
C GLY A 16 13.59 18.33 19.66
N LEU A 17 13.92 17.04 19.59
CA LEU A 17 14.69 16.51 18.48
C LEU A 17 13.81 16.73 17.24
N ILE A 18 14.08 17.82 16.53
CA ILE A 18 13.73 17.93 15.12
C ILE A 18 14.58 16.85 14.46
N SER A 19 14.05 15.63 14.41
CA SER A 19 14.55 14.61 13.50
C SER A 19 14.44 15.22 12.12
N SER A 20 15.59 15.52 11.51
CA SER A 20 15.66 15.70 10.07
C SER A 20 14.92 14.51 9.45
N ALA A 21 13.75 14.77 8.84
CA ALA A 21 12.96 13.74 8.21
C ALA A 21 13.79 13.20 7.04
N SER A 22 14.50 12.09 7.27
CA SER A 22 14.92 11.23 6.17
C SER A 22 13.63 10.67 5.60
N ALA A 23 13.38 10.88 4.32
CA ALA A 23 12.24 10.26 3.67
C ALA A 23 12.34 8.72 3.79
N ALA A 24 11.20 8.08 3.93
CA ALA A 24 11.12 6.64 4.15
C ALA A 24 11.62 5.90 2.89
N ARG A 25 12.47 4.89 3.08
CA ARG A 25 13.04 4.10 1.98
C ARG A 25 12.28 2.79 1.81
N THR A 26 12.63 2.01 0.80
CA THR A 26 11.98 0.74 0.45
C THR A 26 11.80 -0.19 1.66
N VAL A 27 12.83 -0.34 2.51
CA VAL A 27 12.76 -1.14 3.74
C VAL A 27 11.69 -0.66 4.74
N ASP A 28 11.43 0.65 4.80
CA ASP A 28 10.44 1.26 5.68
C ASP A 28 9.01 1.14 5.11
N TRP A 29 8.91 0.90 3.80
CA TRP A 29 7.65 0.75 3.06
C TRP A 29 7.17 -0.70 2.96
N LYS A 30 8.06 -1.70 2.90
CA LYS A 30 7.67 -3.13 2.88
C LYS A 30 6.66 -3.51 3.99
N PRO A 31 6.80 -3.03 5.25
CA PRO A 31 5.85 -3.34 6.32
C PRO A 31 4.49 -2.66 6.17
N ARG A 32 4.36 -1.66 5.30
CA ARG A 32 3.15 -0.83 5.21
C ARG A 32 2.01 -1.52 4.50
N SER A 33 0.81 -0.99 4.67
CA SER A 33 -0.34 -1.25 3.80
C SER A 33 -0.98 0.08 3.38
N ILE A 34 -1.22 0.21 2.08
CA ILE A 34 -1.61 1.47 1.44
C ILE A 34 -3.12 1.47 1.18
N TYR A 35 -3.79 2.54 1.61
CA TYR A 35 -5.13 2.87 1.16
C TYR A 35 -5.07 3.95 0.08
N GLN A 36 -5.41 3.59 -1.15
CA GLN A 36 -5.42 4.51 -2.29
C GLN A 36 -6.75 5.25 -2.36
N THR A 37 -6.66 6.58 -2.24
CA THR A 37 -7.79 7.50 -2.37
C THR A 37 -7.76 8.22 -3.71
N MET A 38 -8.94 8.60 -4.20
CA MET A 38 -9.08 9.62 -5.23
C MET A 38 -9.61 10.88 -4.55
N THR A 39 -8.81 11.94 -4.48
CA THR A 39 -9.08 13.09 -3.60
C THR A 39 -10.49 13.66 -3.81
N ASP A 40 -10.90 13.88 -5.06
CA ASP A 40 -12.24 14.39 -5.42
C ASP A 40 -13.41 13.46 -5.04
N ARG A 41 -13.14 12.18 -4.83
CA ARG A 41 -14.14 11.11 -4.66
C ARG A 41 -14.10 10.47 -3.27
N PHE A 42 -13.12 10.81 -2.44
CA PHE A 42 -12.96 10.18 -1.12
C PHE A 42 -13.83 10.84 -0.07
N ALA A 43 -13.63 12.12 0.21
CA ALA A 43 -14.32 12.78 1.31
C ALA A 43 -14.41 14.29 1.10
N ARG A 44 -15.57 14.85 1.44
CA ARG A 44 -15.87 16.28 1.27
C ARG A 44 -15.65 17.04 2.57
N THR A 45 -15.22 18.29 2.48
CA THR A 45 -15.07 19.19 3.65
C THR A 45 -16.38 19.39 4.42
N ASP A 46 -17.54 19.35 3.74
CA ASP A 46 -18.85 19.49 4.39
C ASP A 46 -19.34 18.21 5.09
N GLY A 47 -18.57 17.11 4.99
CA GLY A 47 -18.90 15.81 5.56
C GLY A 47 -20.12 15.13 4.94
N SER A 48 -20.66 15.65 3.83
CA SER A 48 -21.88 15.14 3.22
C SER A 48 -21.74 13.68 2.80
N LEU A 49 -22.71 12.86 3.20
CA LEU A 49 -22.82 11.44 2.83
C LEU A 49 -23.81 11.19 1.69
N THR A 50 -24.40 12.26 1.14
CA THR A 50 -25.47 12.19 0.14
C THR A 50 -25.26 13.14 -1.03
N ALA A 51 -24.15 13.89 -1.06
CA ALA A 51 -23.82 14.76 -2.18
C ALA A 51 -23.75 13.92 -3.47
N PRO A 52 -24.50 14.27 -4.52
CA PRO A 52 -24.50 13.47 -5.74
C PRO A 52 -23.13 13.53 -6.42
N CYS A 53 -22.68 12.40 -6.95
CA CYS A 53 -21.50 12.32 -7.79
C CYS A 53 -21.80 11.38 -8.95
N ASN A 54 -22.08 11.97 -10.12
CA ASN A 54 -22.33 11.19 -11.33
C ASN A 54 -21.00 10.90 -12.03
N THR A 55 -20.53 9.65 -11.94
CA THR A 55 -19.24 9.24 -12.49
C THR A 55 -19.14 9.44 -14.00
N THR A 56 -20.22 9.22 -14.75
CA THR A 56 -20.22 9.35 -16.23
C THR A 56 -20.21 10.79 -16.71
N ALA A 57 -20.58 11.75 -15.87
CA ALA A 57 -20.43 13.17 -16.18
C ALA A 57 -18.97 13.61 -16.12
N GLY A 58 -18.13 12.90 -15.36
CA GLY A 58 -16.70 13.18 -15.26
C GLY A 58 -16.37 14.53 -14.63
N PHE A 59 -17.26 15.13 -13.84
CA PHE A 59 -17.01 16.42 -13.19
C PHE A 59 -16.38 16.27 -11.80
N TYR A 60 -15.83 17.36 -11.28
CA TYR A 60 -15.48 17.44 -9.86
C TYR A 60 -16.71 17.22 -8.97
N CYS A 61 -16.59 16.29 -8.03
CA CYS A 61 -17.62 15.98 -7.03
C CYS A 61 -17.33 16.62 -5.66
N GLY A 62 -16.18 17.29 -5.51
CA GLY A 62 -15.85 18.20 -4.41
C GLY A 62 -15.23 17.53 -3.18
N GLY A 63 -14.55 16.39 -3.38
CA GLY A 63 -13.68 15.82 -2.35
C GLY A 63 -12.40 16.65 -2.18
N THR A 64 -11.87 16.68 -0.96
CA THR A 64 -10.79 17.60 -0.55
C THR A 64 -9.83 16.93 0.43
N TRP A 65 -8.62 17.51 0.59
CA TRP A 65 -7.67 17.06 1.61
C TRP A 65 -8.21 17.23 3.03
N ARG A 66 -9.02 18.28 3.28
CA ARG A 66 -9.70 18.46 4.57
C ARG A 66 -10.72 17.36 4.84
N GLY A 67 -11.53 17.00 3.84
CA GLY A 67 -12.44 15.86 3.95
C GLY A 67 -11.68 14.56 4.22
N THR A 68 -10.51 14.36 3.58
CA THR A 68 -9.66 13.19 3.84
C THR A 68 -9.20 13.13 5.30
N ILE A 69 -8.76 14.25 5.89
CA ILE A 69 -8.39 14.33 7.32
C ILE A 69 -9.55 13.83 8.20
N ASP A 70 -10.77 14.28 7.92
CA ASP A 70 -11.97 13.94 8.70
C ASP A 70 -12.37 12.46 8.60
N ARG A 71 -11.74 11.70 7.68
CA ARG A 71 -12.01 10.27 7.44
C ARG A 71 -10.81 9.36 7.66
N LEU A 72 -9.71 9.86 8.25
CA LEU A 72 -8.56 9.02 8.58
C LEU A 72 -8.91 7.90 9.58
N ASP A 73 -9.88 8.10 10.48
CA ASP A 73 -10.35 7.04 11.39
C ASP A 73 -10.96 5.84 10.62
N TYR A 74 -11.65 6.10 9.52
CA TYR A 74 -12.22 5.05 8.67
C TYR A 74 -11.13 4.22 8.02
N ILE A 75 -10.07 4.86 7.52
CA ILE A 75 -8.91 4.19 6.90
C ILE A 75 -8.13 3.41 7.97
N GLN A 76 -7.78 4.06 9.08
CA GLN A 76 -7.00 3.45 10.16
C GLN A 76 -7.75 2.32 10.87
N GLY A 77 -9.09 2.37 10.91
CA GLY A 77 -9.93 1.29 11.45
C GLY A 77 -9.83 -0.04 10.66
N MET A 78 -9.40 0.01 9.40
CA MET A 78 -9.03 -1.19 8.62
C MET A 78 -7.59 -1.64 8.87
N GLY A 79 -6.82 -0.93 9.68
CA GLY A 79 -5.41 -1.22 9.97
C GLY A 79 -4.43 -0.77 8.89
N PHE A 80 -4.84 0.11 7.97
CA PHE A 80 -3.91 0.76 7.05
C PHE A 80 -3.03 1.76 7.79
N ASP A 81 -1.76 1.80 7.40
CA ASP A 81 -0.76 2.71 7.95
C ASP A 81 -0.06 3.54 6.85
N ALA A 82 -0.62 3.59 5.65
CA ALA A 82 -0.24 4.53 4.61
C ALA A 82 -1.45 4.97 3.78
N VAL A 83 -1.46 6.23 3.34
CA VAL A 83 -2.50 6.78 2.45
C VAL A 83 -1.85 7.34 1.20
N MET A 84 -2.36 6.91 0.05
CA MET A 84 -2.03 7.47 -1.25
C MET A 84 -3.14 8.43 -1.71
N ILE A 85 -2.77 9.61 -2.18
CA ILE A 85 -3.71 10.60 -2.76
C ILE A 85 -3.43 10.82 -4.25
N SER A 86 -4.42 11.38 -4.96
CA SER A 86 -4.28 11.86 -6.35
C SER A 86 -3.21 12.95 -6.50
N PRO A 87 -2.71 13.23 -7.73
CA PRO A 87 -1.71 14.27 -7.94
C PRO A 87 -2.16 15.64 -7.47
N ILE A 88 -1.23 16.40 -6.87
CA ILE A 88 -1.54 17.67 -6.21
C ILE A 88 -1.44 18.89 -7.12
N ILE A 89 -0.92 18.72 -8.33
CA ILE A 89 -0.56 19.80 -9.26
C ILE A 89 -1.84 20.47 -9.81
N GLU A 90 -1.82 21.79 -10.03
CA GLU A 90 -2.88 22.48 -10.75
C GLU A 90 -3.10 21.84 -12.13
N ASN A 91 -4.37 21.49 -12.42
CA ASN A 91 -4.77 20.84 -13.65
C ASN A 91 -5.37 21.83 -14.65
N ILE A 92 -5.57 21.40 -15.91
CA ILE A 92 -6.24 22.20 -16.94
C ILE A 92 -7.66 22.59 -16.51
N HIS A 93 -8.05 23.81 -16.87
CA HIS A 93 -9.37 24.36 -16.60
C HIS A 93 -10.29 24.13 -17.81
N GLY A 94 -11.55 23.80 -17.54
CA GLY A 94 -12.56 23.59 -18.57
C GLY A 94 -13.05 22.14 -18.66
N GLN A 95 -13.95 21.91 -19.60
CA GLN A 95 -14.68 20.66 -19.74
C GLN A 95 -14.54 20.15 -21.17
N VAL A 96 -14.38 18.84 -21.32
CA VAL A 96 -14.49 18.11 -22.59
C VAL A 96 -15.69 17.16 -22.56
N SER A 97 -15.90 16.41 -23.63
CA SER A 97 -17.03 15.48 -23.79
C SER A 97 -17.14 14.44 -22.66
N TYR A 98 -16.01 14.08 -22.04
CA TYR A 98 -15.92 13.13 -20.93
C TYR A 98 -15.56 13.76 -19.57
N GLY A 99 -15.71 15.09 -19.44
CA GLY A 99 -15.68 15.78 -18.14
C GLY A 99 -14.50 16.71 -17.92
N GLU A 100 -14.06 16.78 -16.66
CA GLU A 100 -13.05 17.68 -16.10
C GLU A 100 -11.85 16.90 -15.54
N ALA A 101 -10.80 17.61 -15.19
CA ALA A 101 -9.55 17.06 -14.64
C ALA A 101 -9.61 16.61 -13.17
N TYR A 102 -10.76 16.09 -12.69
CA TYR A 102 -10.97 15.75 -11.26
C TYR A 102 -10.01 14.73 -10.69
N HIS A 103 -9.37 13.94 -11.57
CA HIS A 103 -8.45 12.87 -11.22
C HIS A 103 -7.03 13.36 -10.94
N GLY A 104 -6.65 14.57 -11.37
CA GLY A 104 -5.34 15.18 -11.12
C GLY A 104 -4.26 14.88 -12.19
N TYR A 105 -4.53 14.03 -13.16
CA TYR A 105 -3.56 13.59 -14.20
C TYR A 105 -3.44 14.49 -15.44
N TRP A 106 -4.06 15.67 -15.43
CA TRP A 106 -3.95 16.66 -16.51
C TRP A 106 -3.22 17.92 -16.05
N PRO A 107 -1.93 17.82 -15.69
CA PRO A 107 -1.21 18.92 -15.08
C PRO A 107 -1.03 20.09 -16.06
N LEU A 108 -1.15 21.30 -15.51
CA LEU A 108 -0.99 22.58 -16.21
C LEU A 108 0.16 23.39 -15.62
N ASN A 109 0.25 23.44 -14.28
CA ASN A 109 1.17 24.35 -13.59
C ASN A 109 1.73 23.71 -12.32
N PHE A 110 3.00 23.31 -12.38
CA PHE A 110 3.74 22.65 -11.29
C PHE A 110 3.99 23.56 -10.08
N ASN A 111 3.86 24.89 -10.23
CA ASN A 111 4.08 25.85 -9.15
C ASN A 111 2.83 26.08 -8.29
N THR A 112 1.68 25.54 -8.70
CA THR A 112 0.39 25.75 -8.03
C THR A 112 -0.26 24.42 -7.69
N LEU A 113 -0.99 24.39 -6.58
CA LEU A 113 -1.79 23.24 -6.17
C LEU A 113 -3.15 23.22 -6.88
N ASN A 114 -3.75 22.03 -7.04
CA ASN A 114 -5.12 21.91 -7.49
C ASN A 114 -6.09 22.52 -6.46
N SER A 115 -6.60 23.71 -6.78
CA SER A 115 -7.47 24.48 -5.89
C SER A 115 -8.81 23.80 -5.56
N HIS A 116 -9.24 22.80 -6.36
CA HIS A 116 -10.44 22.00 -6.03
C HIS A 116 -10.22 21.09 -4.82
N PHE A 117 -8.98 20.67 -4.56
CA PHE A 117 -8.65 19.76 -3.45
C PHE A 117 -8.41 20.48 -2.13
N GLY A 118 -8.04 21.76 -2.19
CA GLY A 118 -7.85 22.60 -1.01
C GLY A 118 -6.70 23.60 -1.17
N THR A 119 -6.25 24.12 -0.04
CA THR A 119 -5.16 25.09 0.07
C THR A 119 -3.84 24.41 0.40
N HIS A 120 -2.75 25.18 0.30
CA HIS A 120 -1.43 24.78 0.80
C HIS A 120 -1.48 24.31 2.27
N GLN A 121 -2.24 25.01 3.12
CA GLN A 121 -2.37 24.64 4.53
C GLN A 121 -3.14 23.33 4.71
N ASP A 122 -4.15 23.05 3.89
CA ASP A 122 -4.90 21.79 3.99
C ASP A 122 -4.00 20.57 3.68
N LEU A 123 -3.06 20.71 2.75
CA LEU A 123 -2.11 19.64 2.41
C LEU A 123 -1.05 19.44 3.51
N LEU A 124 -0.55 20.52 4.12
CA LEU A 124 0.31 20.45 5.30
C LEU A 124 -0.40 19.77 6.48
N ASP A 125 -1.67 20.14 6.72
CA ASP A 125 -2.47 19.56 7.79
C ASP A 125 -2.76 18.08 7.54
N LEU A 126 -2.95 17.66 6.29
CA LEU A 126 -3.16 16.25 5.94
C LEU A 126 -1.92 15.42 6.26
N SER A 127 -0.75 15.90 5.84
CA SER A 127 0.54 15.29 6.18
C SER A 127 0.74 15.17 7.70
N ALA A 128 0.54 16.27 8.43
CA ALA A 128 0.64 16.27 9.88
C ALA A 128 -0.36 15.31 10.56
N ALA A 129 -1.59 15.24 10.05
CA ALA A 129 -2.61 14.33 10.57
C ALA A 129 -2.23 12.85 10.35
N LEU A 130 -1.70 12.50 9.18
CA LEU A 130 -1.19 11.16 8.88
C LEU A 130 -0.02 10.80 9.82
N HIS A 131 0.99 11.67 9.93
CA HIS A 131 2.15 11.42 10.77
C HIS A 131 1.81 11.33 12.26
N SER A 132 0.86 12.14 12.74
CA SER A 132 0.40 12.06 14.15
C SER A 132 -0.22 10.71 14.51
N ARG A 133 -0.67 9.95 13.49
CA ARG A 133 -1.25 8.62 13.60
C ARG A 133 -0.24 7.49 13.31
N GLY A 134 1.02 7.85 13.04
CA GLY A 134 2.03 6.90 12.59
C GLY A 134 1.81 6.37 11.18
N MET A 135 1.02 7.07 10.36
CA MET A 135 0.73 6.69 8.98
C MET A 135 1.67 7.42 8.00
N TYR A 136 2.00 6.77 6.88
CA TYR A 136 2.79 7.34 5.80
C TYR A 136 1.92 8.05 4.76
N PHE A 137 2.50 9.08 4.16
CA PHE A 137 1.87 9.87 3.12
C PHE A 137 2.51 9.60 1.76
N MET A 138 1.75 8.98 0.84
CA MET A 138 2.16 8.76 -0.55
C MET A 138 1.44 9.73 -1.49
N MET A 139 2.20 10.31 -2.43
CA MET A 139 1.67 11.21 -3.45
C MET A 139 1.76 10.56 -4.84
N ASP A 140 0.63 10.48 -5.54
CA ASP A 140 0.64 10.17 -6.98
C ASP A 140 1.23 11.34 -7.77
N THR A 141 2.07 11.05 -8.76
CA THR A 141 2.97 12.03 -9.39
C THR A 141 3.06 11.80 -10.89
N VAL A 142 2.67 12.81 -11.67
CA VAL A 142 2.83 12.82 -13.13
C VAL A 142 4.13 13.54 -13.49
N ILE A 143 5.05 12.81 -14.11
CA ILE A 143 6.32 13.36 -14.63
C ILE A 143 6.47 13.17 -16.15
N ASN A 144 5.49 12.55 -16.80
CA ASN A 144 5.54 12.22 -18.22
C ASN A 144 5.08 13.36 -19.13
N ASN A 145 3.94 13.99 -18.79
CA ASN A 145 3.24 14.89 -19.71
C ASN A 145 2.61 16.09 -19.01
N MET A 146 2.27 17.08 -19.83
CA MET A 146 1.27 18.11 -19.52
C MET A 146 -0.09 17.70 -20.11
N ALA A 147 -1.11 18.55 -20.02
CA ALA A 147 -2.37 18.34 -20.73
C ALA A 147 -2.88 19.63 -21.37
N TYR A 148 -3.63 19.52 -22.46
CA TYR A 148 -4.21 20.69 -23.14
C TYR A 148 -5.55 20.33 -23.76
N ILE A 149 -6.53 21.23 -23.74
CA ILE A 149 -7.84 21.01 -24.38
C ILE A 149 -7.77 21.51 -25.82
N THR A 150 -7.94 20.61 -26.79
CA THR A 150 -8.02 20.93 -28.23
C THR A 150 -9.41 20.74 -28.81
N ASN A 151 -10.32 20.03 -28.12
CA ASN A 151 -11.70 19.76 -28.58
C ASN A 151 -11.77 19.25 -30.03
N GLY A 152 -10.93 18.28 -30.36
CA GLY A 152 -10.83 17.65 -31.67
C GLY A 152 -9.83 18.29 -32.64
N SER A 153 -9.24 19.44 -32.29
CA SER A 153 -8.27 20.13 -33.16
C SER A 153 -6.93 19.38 -33.20
N ASN A 154 -6.18 19.53 -34.30
CA ASN A 154 -4.89 18.84 -34.48
C ASN A 154 -3.87 19.30 -33.42
N PRO A 155 -3.42 18.42 -32.49
CA PRO A 155 -2.51 18.83 -31.42
C PRO A 155 -1.17 19.36 -31.93
N ALA A 156 -0.69 18.84 -33.08
CA ALA A 156 0.58 19.26 -33.69
C ALA A 156 0.68 20.77 -33.95
N THR A 157 -0.45 21.47 -34.07
CA THR A 157 -0.48 22.89 -34.44
C THR A 157 -1.31 23.75 -33.48
N HIS A 158 -2.03 23.17 -32.52
CA HIS A 158 -3.00 23.88 -31.68
C HIS A 158 -2.64 23.93 -30.19
N ILE A 159 -1.59 23.23 -29.76
CA ILE A 159 -1.09 23.35 -28.38
C ILE A 159 -0.37 24.68 -28.23
N ASP A 160 -0.87 25.53 -27.33
CA ASP A 160 -0.14 26.72 -26.87
C ASP A 160 0.77 26.33 -25.71
N TYR A 161 2.04 26.09 -25.99
CA TYR A 161 2.99 25.68 -24.94
C TYR A 161 3.25 26.77 -23.90
N SER A 162 2.91 28.04 -24.17
CA SER A 162 3.18 29.14 -23.24
C SER A 162 2.35 29.09 -21.94
N VAL A 163 1.26 28.30 -21.93
CA VAL A 163 0.40 28.14 -20.75
C VAL A 163 1.00 27.20 -19.69
N PHE A 164 1.96 26.35 -20.06
CA PHE A 164 2.54 25.38 -19.16
C PHE A 164 3.60 26.00 -18.26
N THR A 165 3.56 25.67 -16.97
CA THR A 165 4.57 26.17 -16.02
C THR A 165 5.20 24.99 -15.28
N PRO A 166 6.55 24.89 -15.24
CA PRO A 166 7.55 25.79 -15.84
C PRO A 166 7.82 25.57 -17.33
N PHE A 167 7.21 24.57 -17.96
CA PHE A 167 7.53 24.11 -19.33
C PHE A 167 6.88 24.98 -20.43
N ASN A 168 7.12 26.29 -20.41
CA ASN A 168 6.39 27.27 -21.23
C ASN A 168 6.85 27.39 -22.70
N ASN A 169 7.56 26.39 -23.21
CA ASN A 169 8.13 26.37 -24.57
C ASN A 169 8.03 24.96 -25.16
N ALA A 170 7.73 24.87 -26.46
CA ALA A 170 7.68 23.63 -27.22
C ALA A 170 8.97 22.80 -27.15
N ASP A 171 10.14 23.43 -26.95
CA ASP A 171 11.44 22.75 -26.83
C ASP A 171 11.52 21.81 -25.62
N TYR A 172 10.65 21.98 -24.61
CA TYR A 172 10.54 21.06 -23.47
C TYR A 172 9.73 19.80 -23.78
N PHE A 173 9.20 19.65 -24.99
CA PHE A 173 8.30 18.57 -25.37
C PHE A 173 8.79 17.81 -26.59
N HIS A 174 8.44 16.53 -26.65
CA HIS A 174 8.58 15.78 -27.88
C HIS A 174 7.67 16.37 -28.97
N PRO A 175 8.14 16.44 -30.24
CA PRO A 175 7.28 16.77 -31.36
C PRO A 175 6.05 15.86 -31.39
N TYR A 176 4.89 16.41 -31.73
CA TYR A 176 3.65 15.64 -31.74
C TYR A 176 3.77 14.39 -32.62
N CYS A 177 3.57 13.24 -31.99
CA CYS A 177 3.20 11.98 -32.62
C CYS A 177 2.22 11.26 -31.72
N LYS A 178 1.33 10.46 -32.30
CA LYS A 178 0.43 9.58 -31.56
C LYS A 178 1.08 8.21 -31.45
N ILE A 179 1.01 7.59 -30.27
CA ILE A 179 1.44 6.19 -30.08
C ILE A 179 0.63 5.30 -31.03
N LYS A 180 1.33 4.59 -31.91
CA LYS A 180 0.73 3.67 -32.90
C LYS A 180 0.83 2.22 -32.45
N ASN A 181 1.90 1.88 -31.74
CA ASN A 181 2.15 0.54 -31.23
C ASN A 181 2.58 0.60 -29.75
N TRP A 182 1.64 0.26 -28.87
CA TRP A 182 1.86 0.25 -27.41
C TRP A 182 2.86 -0.81 -26.93
N GLU A 183 3.17 -1.80 -27.76
CA GLU A 183 4.20 -2.82 -27.50
C GLU A 183 5.62 -2.33 -27.87
N ASN A 184 5.72 -1.23 -28.62
CA ASN A 184 7.00 -0.63 -28.95
C ASN A 184 7.36 0.42 -27.89
N MET A 185 8.30 0.09 -27.01
CA MET A 185 8.73 0.98 -25.93
C MET A 185 9.22 2.34 -26.43
N THR A 186 9.90 2.42 -27.58
CA THR A 186 10.34 3.71 -28.13
C THR A 186 9.16 4.58 -28.57
N ASP A 187 8.14 4.00 -29.18
CA ASP A 187 6.91 4.70 -29.55
C ASP A 187 6.15 5.13 -28.30
N ALA A 188 6.02 4.22 -27.31
CA ALA A 188 5.38 4.50 -26.03
C ALA A 188 6.09 5.61 -25.22
N GLN A 189 7.41 5.79 -25.37
CA GLN A 189 8.21 6.74 -24.60
C GLN A 189 8.49 8.08 -25.29
N ARG A 190 8.15 8.23 -26.56
CA ARG A 190 8.45 9.44 -27.35
C ARG A 190 7.24 10.07 -28.01
N CYS A 191 6.10 9.40 -27.95
CA CYS A 191 4.85 9.88 -28.53
C CYS A 191 3.79 10.13 -27.47
N GLN A 192 2.87 11.02 -27.80
CA GLN A 192 1.87 11.53 -26.88
C GLN A 192 0.76 10.50 -26.62
N THR A 193 0.42 10.37 -25.34
CA THR A 193 -0.81 9.76 -24.84
C THR A 193 -1.98 10.74 -24.99
N GLY A 194 -3.17 10.35 -24.54
CA GLY A 194 -4.40 11.14 -24.70
C GLY A 194 -5.03 11.00 -26.08
N ASP A 195 -5.91 11.93 -26.42
CA ASP A 195 -6.69 11.92 -27.65
C ASP A 195 -6.74 13.29 -28.33
N LEU A 196 -7.68 13.48 -29.26
CA LEU A 196 -7.82 14.76 -29.97
C LEU A 196 -8.64 15.79 -29.18
N ASP A 197 -9.37 15.39 -28.14
CA ASP A 197 -10.08 16.32 -27.27
C ASP A 197 -9.14 16.86 -26.20
N VAL A 198 -8.38 15.96 -25.55
CA VAL A 198 -7.33 16.25 -24.58
C VAL A 198 -6.05 15.50 -24.96
N PRO A 199 -5.19 16.07 -25.81
CA PRO A 199 -3.83 15.59 -25.97
C PRO A 199 -3.05 15.78 -24.66
N LEU A 200 -2.08 14.89 -24.47
CA LEU A 200 -1.14 14.97 -23.36
C LEU A 200 0.26 15.27 -23.91
N PRO A 201 0.65 16.56 -24.07
CA PRO A 201 1.97 16.95 -24.54
C PRO A 201 3.06 16.27 -23.72
N ASP A 202 3.82 15.40 -24.39
CA ASP A 202 4.83 14.53 -23.80
C ASP A 202 6.11 15.32 -23.54
N LEU A 203 6.55 15.39 -22.28
CA LEU A 203 7.74 16.11 -21.90
C LEU A 203 8.96 15.41 -22.50
N PHE A 204 9.89 16.19 -23.05
CA PHE A 204 11.14 15.67 -23.57
C PHE A 204 12.07 15.30 -22.42
N THR A 205 11.82 14.15 -21.81
CA THR A 205 12.47 13.73 -20.56
C THR A 205 13.95 13.40 -20.73
N GLU A 206 14.47 13.24 -21.94
CA GLU A 206 15.92 13.19 -22.20
C GLU A 206 16.62 14.56 -22.08
N HIS A 207 15.87 15.68 -22.08
CA HIS A 207 16.43 17.03 -21.97
C HIS A 207 16.83 17.36 -20.53
N ALA A 208 18.09 17.74 -20.33
CA ALA A 208 18.66 17.97 -18.98
C ALA A 208 17.86 18.99 -18.14
N ASP A 209 17.38 20.08 -18.74
CA ASP A 209 16.58 21.08 -18.02
C ASP A 209 15.23 20.52 -17.56
N VAL A 210 14.59 19.67 -18.37
CA VAL A 210 13.31 19.02 -18.00
C VAL A 210 13.55 18.11 -16.79
N GLN A 211 14.60 17.30 -16.83
CA GLN A 211 14.97 16.42 -15.71
C GLN A 211 15.24 17.21 -14.43
N GLN A 212 16.05 18.28 -14.52
CA GLN A 212 16.40 19.11 -13.37
C GLN A 212 15.18 19.80 -12.77
N LEU A 213 14.28 20.34 -13.60
CA LEU A 213 13.05 20.99 -13.14
C LEU A 213 12.13 20.01 -12.42
N LEU A 214 11.91 18.81 -12.98
CA LEU A 214 11.06 17.78 -12.37
C LEU A 214 11.65 17.25 -11.05
N ILE A 215 12.96 16.97 -11.00
CA ILE A 215 13.64 16.51 -9.79
C ILE A 215 13.62 17.60 -8.71
N ALA A 216 13.87 18.86 -9.07
CA ALA A 216 13.83 19.98 -8.13
C ALA A 216 12.42 20.21 -7.58
N TRP A 217 11.40 20.12 -8.45
CA TRP A 217 10.01 20.20 -8.04
C TRP A 217 9.63 19.08 -7.06
N ALA A 218 9.96 17.82 -7.38
CA ALA A 218 9.63 16.67 -6.56
C ALA A 218 10.27 16.77 -5.17
N ASN A 219 11.56 17.11 -5.10
CA ASN A 219 12.26 17.34 -3.84
C ASN A 219 11.65 18.49 -3.02
N ASN A 220 11.24 19.57 -3.68
CA ASN A 220 10.57 20.67 -3.00
C ASN A 220 9.20 20.26 -2.46
N ALA A 221 8.41 19.52 -3.22
CA ALA A 221 7.11 19.00 -2.78
C ALA A 221 7.26 18.05 -1.60
N ILE A 222 8.19 17.09 -1.68
CA ILE A 222 8.50 16.14 -0.59
C ILE A 222 8.91 16.89 0.67
N LYS A 223 9.84 17.83 0.56
CA LYS A 223 10.30 18.60 1.72
C LYS A 223 9.21 19.49 2.31
N THR A 224 8.39 20.11 1.47
CA THR A 224 7.36 21.04 1.91
C THR A 224 6.21 20.32 2.61
N TYR A 225 5.72 19.23 2.02
CA TYR A 225 4.55 18.50 2.50
C TYR A 225 4.90 17.23 3.28
N SER A 226 6.19 17.01 3.57
CA SER A 226 6.70 15.83 4.28
C SER A 226 6.14 14.52 3.69
N ILE A 227 6.31 14.33 2.39
CA ILE A 227 5.82 13.15 1.67
C ILE A 227 6.78 11.99 1.91
N ASP A 228 6.25 10.82 2.27
CA ASP A 228 7.05 9.64 2.62
C ASP A 228 7.34 8.72 1.43
N GLY A 229 6.63 8.89 0.31
CA GLY A 229 6.85 8.12 -0.92
C GLY A 229 6.05 8.65 -2.11
N LEU A 230 6.45 8.28 -3.33
CA LEU A 230 5.75 8.66 -4.55
C LEU A 230 5.22 7.43 -5.29
N ARG A 231 4.03 7.56 -5.88
CA ARG A 231 3.60 6.69 -6.99
C ARG A 231 3.80 7.47 -8.28
N ILE A 232 4.60 6.93 -9.20
CA ILE A 232 4.90 7.59 -10.48
C ILE A 232 3.89 7.10 -11.53
N ASP A 233 3.06 8.01 -12.01
CA ASP A 233 2.12 7.76 -13.10
C ASP A 233 2.84 7.49 -14.42
N ALA A 234 2.26 6.59 -15.22
CA ALA A 234 2.72 6.34 -16.59
C ALA A 234 4.23 6.08 -16.72
N ALA A 235 4.88 5.43 -15.73
CA ALA A 235 6.32 5.18 -15.73
C ALA A 235 6.81 4.41 -16.97
N LYS A 236 5.95 3.58 -17.59
CA LYS A 236 6.21 2.94 -18.90
C LYS A 236 6.52 3.96 -20.02
N HIS A 237 5.89 5.12 -19.98
CA HIS A 237 5.96 6.19 -20.98
C HIS A 237 7.12 7.15 -20.74
N VAL A 238 7.74 7.10 -19.57
CA VAL A 238 8.90 7.93 -19.26
C VAL A 238 10.16 7.29 -19.86
N ASN A 239 11.08 8.11 -20.36
CA ASN A 239 12.41 7.62 -20.76
C ASN A 239 13.08 6.89 -19.57
N THR A 240 13.54 5.65 -19.77
CA THR A 240 14.10 4.83 -18.68
C THR A 240 15.36 5.42 -18.05
N GLY A 241 16.19 6.12 -18.84
CA GLY A 241 17.34 6.86 -18.33
C GLY A 241 16.94 8.02 -17.42
N PHE A 242 15.87 8.73 -17.78
CA PHE A 242 15.30 9.74 -16.87
C PHE A 242 14.66 9.10 -15.65
N LEU A 243 13.92 7.99 -15.78
CA LEU A 243 13.31 7.31 -14.63
C LEU A 243 14.38 6.92 -13.58
N GLN A 244 15.53 6.40 -14.03
CA GLN A 244 16.68 6.14 -13.16
C GLN A 244 17.26 7.42 -12.55
N ASN A 245 17.45 8.49 -13.34
CA ASN A 245 17.96 9.77 -12.84
C ASN A 245 17.02 10.43 -11.83
N PHE A 246 15.71 10.35 -12.07
CA PHE A 246 14.69 10.81 -11.15
C PHE A 246 14.71 10.00 -9.87
N SER A 247 14.82 8.67 -9.99
CA SER A 247 14.93 7.77 -8.84
C SER A 247 16.12 8.12 -7.95
N ASN A 248 17.30 8.32 -8.55
CA ASN A 248 18.52 8.72 -7.84
C ASN A 248 18.49 10.15 -7.30
N GLY A 249 17.76 11.05 -7.97
CA GLY A 249 17.66 12.46 -7.62
C GLY A 249 16.63 12.77 -6.53
N VAL A 250 15.72 11.83 -6.26
CA VAL A 250 14.64 11.96 -5.29
C VAL A 250 14.81 10.86 -4.23
N ASP A 251 15.38 11.22 -3.08
CA ASP A 251 15.74 10.27 -2.01
C ASP A 251 14.50 9.84 -1.20
N THR A 252 13.57 9.11 -1.81
CA THR A 252 12.34 8.57 -1.19
C THR A 252 11.92 7.25 -1.85
N PHE A 253 11.07 6.47 -1.21
CA PHE A 253 10.46 5.30 -1.86
C PHE A 253 9.61 5.70 -3.06
N MET A 254 9.77 4.99 -4.18
CA MET A 254 9.01 5.22 -5.40
C MET A 254 8.49 3.92 -5.98
N THR A 255 7.20 3.92 -6.33
CA THR A 255 6.57 2.84 -7.10
C THR A 255 6.08 3.35 -8.45
N GLY A 256 6.63 2.83 -9.55
CA GLY A 256 6.36 3.33 -10.91
C GLY A 256 5.34 2.51 -11.66
N GLU A 257 4.31 3.15 -12.21
CA GLU A 257 3.30 2.44 -12.98
C GLU A 257 3.82 1.99 -14.35
N VAL A 258 4.14 0.69 -14.45
CA VAL A 258 4.38 0.01 -15.72
C VAL A 258 3.23 -0.96 -15.95
N LEU A 259 2.26 -0.57 -16.79
CA LEU A 259 1.10 -1.40 -17.10
C LEU A 259 1.49 -2.50 -18.09
N GLU A 260 2.12 -3.56 -17.58
CA GLU A 260 2.58 -4.73 -18.34
C GLU A 260 2.32 -6.04 -17.60
N GLY A 261 1.99 -7.09 -18.34
CA GLY A 261 1.79 -8.43 -17.77
C GLY A 261 3.06 -9.29 -17.72
N ALA A 262 4.09 -8.93 -18.49
CA ALA A 262 5.29 -9.74 -18.62
C ALA A 262 6.26 -9.52 -17.44
N VAL A 263 6.56 -10.59 -16.71
CA VAL A 263 7.50 -10.56 -15.56
C VAL A 263 8.89 -10.06 -15.97
N SER A 264 9.37 -10.40 -17.17
CA SER A 264 10.67 -9.93 -17.66
C SER A 264 10.77 -8.42 -17.84
N ILE A 265 9.65 -7.74 -18.13
CA ILE A 265 9.62 -6.28 -18.19
C ILE A 265 9.68 -5.70 -16.77
N MET A 266 8.94 -6.29 -15.83
CA MET A 266 8.99 -5.87 -14.42
C MET A 266 10.39 -6.04 -13.82
N GLU A 267 11.04 -7.17 -14.12
CA GLU A 267 12.42 -7.45 -13.70
C GLU A 267 13.40 -6.40 -14.22
N ASP A 268 13.33 -6.04 -15.51
CA ASP A 268 14.19 -5.02 -16.11
C ASP A 268 14.00 -3.66 -15.42
N TYR A 269 12.75 -3.26 -15.19
CA TYR A 269 12.46 -1.98 -14.52
C TYR A 269 12.94 -1.96 -13.06
N GLN A 270 12.66 -3.03 -12.29
CA GLN A 270 13.05 -3.08 -10.89
C GLN A 270 14.58 -3.16 -10.72
N SER A 271 15.27 -3.83 -11.65
CA SER A 271 16.73 -3.98 -11.57
C SER A 271 17.47 -2.70 -11.93
N ASN A 272 16.92 -1.91 -12.87
CA ASN A 272 17.69 -0.87 -13.53
C ASN A 272 17.19 0.56 -13.27
N TYR A 273 15.89 0.78 -13.02
CA TYR A 273 15.32 2.12 -13.10
C TYR A 273 14.56 2.59 -11.86
N ILE A 274 13.88 1.70 -11.11
CA ILE A 274 13.04 2.09 -9.97
C ILE A 274 12.89 0.95 -8.94
N ASP A 275 12.75 1.29 -7.66
CA ASP A 275 12.74 0.29 -6.57
C ASP A 275 11.48 -0.58 -6.52
N SER A 276 10.33 -0.02 -6.88
CA SER A 276 9.02 -0.69 -6.81
C SER A 276 8.18 -0.44 -8.05
N LEU A 277 7.26 -1.38 -8.31
CA LEU A 277 6.29 -1.35 -9.39
C LEU A 277 4.95 -1.88 -8.85
N PRO A 278 3.80 -1.35 -9.29
CA PRO A 278 2.52 -2.02 -9.14
C PRO A 278 2.57 -3.39 -9.81
N ASN A 279 2.12 -4.42 -9.12
CA ASN A 279 2.27 -5.81 -9.53
C ASN A 279 1.21 -6.23 -10.56
N TYR A 280 1.27 -5.63 -11.75
CA TYR A 280 0.37 -5.94 -12.87
C TYR A 280 0.41 -7.42 -13.32
N PRO A 281 1.57 -8.12 -13.37
CA PRO A 281 1.59 -9.55 -13.70
C PRO A 281 0.68 -10.36 -12.77
N ILE A 282 0.76 -10.14 -11.46
CA ILE A 282 -0.10 -10.82 -10.49
C ILE A 282 -1.55 -10.34 -10.58
N TYR A 283 -1.80 -9.04 -10.80
CA TYR A 283 -3.15 -8.53 -11.02
C TYR A 283 -3.89 -9.30 -12.12
N PHE A 284 -3.28 -9.49 -13.30
CA PHE A 284 -3.94 -10.21 -14.40
C PHE A 284 -4.27 -11.65 -14.02
N GLU A 285 -3.37 -12.33 -13.31
CA GLU A 285 -3.54 -13.72 -12.91
C GLU A 285 -4.56 -13.90 -11.77
N ILE A 286 -4.71 -12.90 -10.89
CA ILE A 286 -5.82 -12.84 -9.93
C ILE A 286 -7.15 -12.78 -10.70
N ILE A 287 -7.27 -11.84 -11.65
CA ILE A 287 -8.50 -11.69 -12.43
C ILE A 287 -8.83 -12.99 -13.18
N ASP A 288 -7.88 -13.60 -13.86
CA ASP A 288 -8.10 -14.84 -14.60
C ASP A 288 -8.45 -16.02 -13.69
N ALA A 289 -7.79 -16.16 -12.54
CA ALA A 289 -8.10 -17.22 -11.59
C ALA A 289 -9.54 -17.13 -11.08
N PHE A 290 -10.00 -15.93 -10.69
CA PHE A 290 -11.29 -15.75 -10.03
C PHE A 290 -12.46 -15.47 -10.97
N THR A 291 -12.21 -15.06 -12.22
CA THR A 291 -13.27 -14.84 -13.22
C THR A 291 -13.40 -15.99 -14.21
N GLN A 292 -12.28 -16.65 -14.57
CA GLN A 292 -12.27 -17.77 -15.53
C GLN A 292 -12.09 -19.13 -14.85
N GLY A 293 -11.83 -19.16 -13.53
CA GLY A 293 -11.59 -20.39 -12.78
C GLY A 293 -10.20 -21.00 -13.02
N ASN A 294 -9.27 -20.26 -13.63
CA ASN A 294 -7.95 -20.77 -13.98
C ASN A 294 -6.94 -20.59 -12.83
N THR A 295 -7.01 -21.48 -11.83
CA THR A 295 -6.12 -21.43 -10.67
C THR A 295 -4.64 -21.69 -11.01
N SER A 296 -4.37 -22.39 -12.11
CA SER A 296 -3.02 -22.85 -12.46
C SER A 296 -2.05 -21.72 -12.78
N GLN A 297 -2.53 -20.64 -13.39
CA GLN A 297 -1.65 -19.57 -13.84
C GLN A 297 -1.24 -18.66 -12.69
N LEU A 298 -2.15 -18.37 -11.75
CA LEU A 298 -1.80 -17.66 -10.52
C LEU A 298 -0.73 -18.38 -9.70
N ALA A 299 -0.87 -19.70 -9.50
CA ALA A 299 0.15 -20.50 -8.82
C ALA A 299 1.53 -20.41 -9.50
N LYS A 300 1.57 -20.50 -10.83
CA LYS A 300 2.81 -20.37 -11.60
C LYS A 300 3.39 -18.96 -11.55
N ALA A 301 2.55 -17.94 -11.63
CA ALA A 301 2.96 -16.55 -11.58
C ALA A 301 3.59 -16.21 -10.22
N VAL A 302 3.01 -16.70 -9.11
CA VAL A 302 3.60 -16.56 -7.77
C VAL A 302 5.03 -17.11 -7.73
N GLU A 303 5.24 -18.34 -8.20
CA GLU A 303 6.59 -18.93 -8.22
C GLU A 303 7.54 -18.22 -9.20
N ASN A 304 7.03 -17.78 -10.36
CA ASN A 304 7.82 -17.06 -11.34
C ASN A 304 8.29 -15.69 -10.81
N MET A 305 7.39 -14.94 -10.18
CA MET A 305 7.71 -13.66 -9.54
C MET A 305 8.76 -13.84 -8.45
N ARG A 306 8.59 -14.86 -7.60
CA ARG A 306 9.54 -15.19 -6.52
C ARG A 306 10.95 -15.51 -7.04
N ILE A 307 11.06 -16.19 -8.17
CA ILE A 307 12.35 -16.61 -8.74
C ILE A 307 13.02 -15.50 -9.52
N THR A 308 12.23 -14.71 -10.26
CA THR A 308 12.74 -13.78 -11.28
C THR A 308 12.93 -12.37 -10.75
N MET A 309 12.02 -11.87 -9.90
CA MET A 309 12.10 -10.48 -9.44
C MET A 309 13.27 -10.26 -8.47
N PRO A 310 14.01 -9.14 -8.58
CA PRO A 310 15.03 -8.77 -7.61
C PRO A 310 14.49 -8.66 -6.18
N ASP A 311 13.31 -8.06 -6.01
CA ASP A 311 12.65 -7.91 -4.71
C ASP A 311 11.13 -7.82 -4.87
N VAL A 312 10.46 -8.97 -4.95
CA VAL A 312 8.99 -9.04 -5.02
C VAL A 312 8.32 -8.41 -3.79
N ASN A 313 9.01 -8.36 -2.64
CA ASN A 313 8.48 -7.79 -1.42
C ASN A 313 8.49 -6.25 -1.41
N ALA A 314 9.23 -5.62 -2.31
CA ALA A 314 9.21 -4.17 -2.50
C ALA A 314 8.04 -3.69 -3.38
N MET A 315 7.42 -4.58 -4.17
CA MET A 315 6.37 -4.22 -5.14
C MET A 315 5.04 -3.85 -4.48
N ALA A 316 4.21 -3.05 -5.15
CA ALA A 316 2.86 -2.73 -4.70
C ALA A 316 1.83 -3.74 -5.24
N THR A 317 1.26 -4.59 -4.38
CA THR A 317 0.27 -5.61 -4.77
C THR A 317 -1.14 -5.06 -4.66
N PHE A 318 -1.93 -5.16 -5.73
CA PHE A 318 -3.29 -4.63 -5.80
C PHE A 318 -4.20 -5.54 -6.63
N SER A 319 -5.52 -5.36 -6.45
CA SER A 319 -6.55 -6.06 -7.25
C SER A 319 -7.61 -5.12 -7.83
N GLU A 320 -7.67 -3.87 -7.36
CA GLU A 320 -8.48 -2.80 -7.93
C GLU A 320 -7.64 -1.53 -8.03
N ASN A 321 -7.90 -0.71 -9.04
CA ASN A 321 -7.39 0.65 -9.15
C ASN A 321 -8.39 1.51 -9.95
N HIS A 322 -8.02 2.75 -10.25
CA HIS A 322 -8.88 3.71 -10.93
C HIS A 322 -8.89 3.59 -12.47
N ASP A 323 -8.15 2.65 -13.06
CA ASP A 323 -8.02 2.45 -14.52
C ASP A 323 -8.56 1.09 -14.98
N LYS A 324 -8.73 0.15 -14.05
CA LYS A 324 -9.28 -1.18 -14.32
C LYS A 324 -10.67 -1.37 -13.71
N PRO A 325 -11.49 -2.29 -14.27
CA PRO A 325 -12.78 -2.64 -13.69
C PRO A 325 -12.63 -3.13 -12.24
N ARG A 326 -13.59 -2.79 -11.38
CA ARG A 326 -13.63 -3.30 -10.00
C ARG A 326 -13.92 -4.80 -9.95
N ILE A 327 -13.50 -5.47 -8.89
CA ILE A 327 -13.80 -6.89 -8.65
C ILE A 327 -15.31 -7.11 -8.59
N GLY A 328 -16.04 -6.23 -7.90
CA GLY A 328 -17.50 -6.28 -7.82
C GLY A 328 -18.24 -6.09 -9.15
N SER A 329 -17.53 -5.69 -10.22
CA SER A 329 -18.10 -5.59 -11.57
C SER A 329 -18.09 -6.92 -12.34
N TYR A 330 -17.18 -7.84 -11.97
CA TYR A 330 -17.10 -9.16 -12.58
C TYR A 330 -18.08 -10.15 -11.97
N SER A 331 -18.36 -10.02 -10.67
CA SER A 331 -19.31 -10.87 -9.95
C SER A 331 -19.89 -10.16 -8.73
N ASP A 332 -21.18 -10.39 -8.48
CA ASP A 332 -21.85 -9.97 -7.25
C ASP A 332 -21.51 -10.87 -6.04
N ASP A 333 -20.83 -11.98 -6.27
CA ASP A 333 -20.52 -12.96 -5.24
C ASP A 333 -19.42 -12.47 -4.30
N ILE A 334 -19.80 -12.19 -3.05
CA ILE A 334 -18.87 -11.74 -2.01
C ILE A 334 -17.75 -12.75 -1.73
N ALA A 335 -17.96 -14.05 -1.98
CA ALA A 335 -16.91 -15.06 -1.78
C ALA A 335 -15.72 -14.79 -2.72
N MET A 336 -15.98 -14.40 -3.98
CA MET A 336 -14.93 -14.02 -4.92
C MET A 336 -14.13 -12.82 -4.39
N ALA A 337 -14.83 -11.74 -3.98
CA ALA A 337 -14.18 -10.54 -3.45
C ALA A 337 -13.36 -10.81 -2.19
N LYS A 338 -13.84 -11.69 -1.29
CA LYS A 338 -13.09 -12.12 -0.11
C LYS A 338 -11.80 -12.84 -0.48
N ASN A 339 -11.83 -13.80 -1.41
CA ASN A 339 -10.63 -14.54 -1.80
C ASN A 339 -9.58 -13.63 -2.45
N VAL A 340 -10.03 -12.74 -3.35
CA VAL A 340 -9.16 -11.74 -3.97
C VAL A 340 -8.52 -10.85 -2.91
N LEU A 341 -9.28 -10.35 -1.94
CA LEU A 341 -8.73 -9.54 -0.84
C LEU A 341 -7.75 -10.31 0.06
N VAL A 342 -8.05 -11.57 0.39
CA VAL A 342 -7.12 -12.41 1.18
C VAL A 342 -5.79 -12.55 0.46
N PHE A 343 -5.81 -12.81 -0.85
CA PHE A 343 -4.58 -12.88 -1.64
C PHE A 343 -3.88 -11.52 -1.67
N THR A 344 -4.55 -10.44 -2.09
CA THR A 344 -3.95 -9.10 -2.22
C THR A 344 -3.29 -8.64 -0.92
N MET A 345 -3.91 -8.88 0.23
CA MET A 345 -3.42 -8.42 1.53
C MET A 345 -2.26 -9.26 2.10
N LEU A 346 -2.21 -10.56 1.80
CA LEU A 346 -1.23 -11.48 2.43
C LEU A 346 -0.17 -12.01 1.46
N PHE A 347 -0.28 -11.69 0.18
CA PHE A 347 0.76 -11.94 -0.81
C PHE A 347 1.99 -11.05 -0.58
N ASP A 348 3.07 -11.34 -1.32
CA ASP A 348 4.28 -10.54 -1.31
C ASP A 348 4.01 -9.09 -1.72
N GLY A 349 4.83 -8.19 -1.18
CA GLY A 349 4.75 -6.77 -1.47
C GLY A 349 3.99 -5.95 -0.43
N ILE A 350 3.76 -4.71 -0.81
CA ILE A 350 3.02 -3.69 -0.09
C ILE A 350 1.58 -3.75 -0.59
N PRO A 351 0.62 -4.27 0.19
CA PRO A 351 -0.76 -4.34 -0.25
C PRO A 351 -1.34 -2.93 -0.42
N MET A 352 -1.94 -2.68 -1.57
CA MET A 352 -2.58 -1.42 -1.92
C MET A 352 -4.05 -1.67 -2.28
N ILE A 353 -4.95 -1.08 -1.49
CA ILE A 353 -6.41 -1.21 -1.65
C ILE A 353 -6.99 0.11 -2.14
N TYR A 354 -7.71 0.06 -3.26
CA TYR A 354 -8.37 1.22 -3.83
C TYR A 354 -9.72 1.48 -3.17
N GLN A 355 -10.00 2.76 -2.87
CA GLN A 355 -11.23 3.18 -2.21
C GLN A 355 -12.47 2.55 -2.84
N GLY A 356 -13.35 2.02 -1.99
CA GLY A 356 -14.61 1.40 -2.39
C GLY A 356 -14.53 -0.12 -2.56
N GLN A 357 -13.33 -0.70 -2.66
CA GLN A 357 -13.19 -2.16 -2.70
C GLN A 357 -13.75 -2.80 -1.42
N GLU A 358 -13.49 -2.19 -0.27
CA GLU A 358 -14.01 -2.60 1.05
C GLU A 358 -15.53 -2.44 1.19
N GLN A 359 -16.14 -1.65 0.30
CA GLN A 359 -17.58 -1.43 0.19
C GLN A 359 -18.21 -2.22 -0.98
N HIS A 360 -17.42 -3.05 -1.64
CA HIS A 360 -17.83 -3.88 -2.78
C HIS A 360 -18.46 -3.06 -3.93
N LEU A 361 -17.85 -1.91 -4.24
CA LEU A 361 -18.24 -1.10 -5.39
C LEU A 361 -18.00 -1.84 -6.72
N LYS A 362 -18.71 -1.43 -7.78
CA LYS A 362 -18.94 -2.27 -8.98
C LYS A 362 -18.71 -1.57 -10.31
N GLY A 363 -18.10 -0.38 -10.33
CA GLY A 363 -17.79 0.31 -11.57
C GLY A 363 -16.90 -0.55 -12.48
N ASN A 364 -17.34 -0.72 -13.72
CA ASN A 364 -16.79 -1.69 -14.66
C ASN A 364 -15.80 -1.11 -15.68
N SER A 365 -15.61 0.21 -15.69
CA SER A 365 -14.71 0.91 -16.60
C SER A 365 -14.45 2.32 -16.10
N VAL A 366 -13.48 3.01 -16.70
CA VAL A 366 -13.35 4.46 -16.55
C VAL A 366 -14.48 5.16 -17.31
N PRO A 367 -15.18 6.15 -16.74
CA PRO A 367 -15.01 6.73 -15.39
C PRO A 367 -15.90 6.09 -14.31
N VAL A 368 -16.68 5.06 -14.63
CA VAL A 368 -17.67 4.43 -13.74
C VAL A 368 -17.03 3.87 -12.45
N ASN A 369 -15.79 3.36 -12.52
CA ASN A 369 -14.99 2.85 -11.39
C ASN A 369 -14.39 3.94 -10.47
N ARG A 370 -14.78 5.20 -10.64
CA ARG A 370 -14.33 6.34 -9.82
C ARG A 370 -15.45 6.84 -8.91
N GLU A 371 -16.21 5.92 -8.33
CA GLU A 371 -17.36 6.23 -7.47
C GLU A 371 -16.96 7.02 -6.22
N ALA A 372 -17.86 7.91 -5.80
CA ALA A 372 -17.71 8.64 -4.55
C ALA A 372 -18.01 7.74 -3.35
N ILE A 373 -17.01 7.53 -2.49
CA ILE A 373 -17.14 6.59 -1.38
C ILE A 373 -18.08 7.09 -0.28
N TRP A 374 -18.27 8.40 -0.11
CA TRP A 374 -19.18 8.93 0.91
C TRP A 374 -20.63 8.46 0.73
N LEU A 375 -21.02 8.06 -0.49
CA LEU A 375 -22.34 7.48 -0.78
C LEU A 375 -22.55 6.09 -0.15
N THR A 376 -21.47 5.40 0.19
CA THR A 376 -21.49 4.16 0.99
C THR A 376 -21.71 4.43 2.48
N LYS A 377 -21.66 5.71 2.89
CA LYS A 377 -21.70 6.18 4.27
C LYS A 377 -20.55 5.68 5.14
N TYR A 378 -19.45 5.23 4.53
CA TYR A 378 -18.28 4.71 5.22
C TYR A 378 -18.66 3.57 6.17
N ASP A 379 -19.50 2.63 5.72
CA ASP A 379 -19.99 1.54 6.57
C ASP A 379 -18.87 0.62 7.02
N THR A 380 -18.44 0.78 8.28
CA THR A 380 -17.41 -0.05 8.89
C THR A 380 -17.89 -1.47 9.19
N ASN A 381 -19.20 -1.75 9.08
CA ASN A 381 -19.74 -3.12 9.23
C ASN A 381 -19.77 -3.89 7.91
N ALA A 382 -19.37 -3.26 6.79
CA ALA A 382 -19.26 -3.93 5.51
C ALA A 382 -18.35 -5.16 5.62
N VAL A 383 -18.75 -6.24 4.94
CA VAL A 383 -18.08 -7.55 5.05
C VAL A 383 -16.59 -7.45 4.70
N LEU A 384 -16.26 -6.69 3.65
CA LEU A 384 -14.88 -6.56 3.18
C LEU A 384 -14.07 -5.58 4.03
N TYR A 385 -14.68 -4.53 4.60
CA TYR A 385 -14.05 -3.68 5.61
C TYR A 385 -13.55 -4.50 6.80
N GLN A 386 -14.43 -5.32 7.39
CA GLN A 386 -14.10 -6.18 8.52
C GLN A 386 -13.06 -7.25 8.16
N LEU A 387 -13.10 -7.77 6.93
CA LEU A 387 -12.09 -8.70 6.44
C LEU A 387 -10.72 -8.03 6.35
N ILE A 388 -10.61 -6.85 5.73
CA ILE A 388 -9.35 -6.11 5.60
C ILE A 388 -8.76 -5.80 6.98
N ALA A 389 -9.59 -5.37 7.93
CA ALA A 389 -9.17 -5.14 9.32
C ALA A 389 -8.52 -6.38 9.94
N LYS A 390 -9.13 -7.57 9.77
CA LYS A 390 -8.54 -8.83 10.24
C LYS A 390 -7.25 -9.19 9.52
N LEU A 391 -7.16 -8.95 8.21
CA LEU A 391 -6.00 -9.29 7.38
C LEU A 391 -4.79 -8.42 7.70
N ASN A 392 -4.95 -7.10 7.82
CA ASN A 392 -3.88 -6.21 8.28
C ASN A 392 -3.39 -6.62 9.67
N ARG A 393 -4.31 -7.01 10.55
CA ARG A 393 -3.99 -7.41 11.91
C ARG A 393 -3.14 -8.67 11.99
N ILE A 394 -3.51 -9.73 11.25
CA ILE A 394 -2.69 -10.95 11.22
C ILE A 394 -1.36 -10.73 10.51
N ARG A 395 -1.33 -9.91 9.44
CA ARG A 395 -0.10 -9.53 8.73
C ARG A 395 0.89 -8.82 9.67
N ASN A 396 0.43 -7.81 10.38
CA ASN A 396 1.25 -7.04 11.33
C ASN A 396 1.69 -7.91 12.52
N HIS A 397 0.79 -8.75 13.03
CA HIS A 397 1.10 -9.68 14.12
C HIS A 397 2.20 -10.69 13.73
N ALA A 398 2.09 -11.29 12.54
CA ALA A 398 3.11 -12.22 12.03
C ALA A 398 4.49 -11.54 11.93
N ALA A 399 4.52 -10.28 11.48
CA ALA A 399 5.75 -9.50 11.39
C ALA A 399 6.34 -9.11 12.76
N LEU A 400 5.51 -8.81 13.77
CA LEU A 400 5.99 -8.52 15.13
C LEU A 400 6.70 -9.72 15.77
N LEU A 401 6.31 -10.93 15.40
CA LEU A 401 6.93 -12.16 15.88
C LEU A 401 8.26 -12.45 15.18
N GLY A 402 8.47 -11.95 13.96
CA GLY A 402 9.74 -12.13 13.23
C GLY A 402 9.94 -11.05 12.18
N THR A 403 11.02 -10.29 12.31
CA THR A 403 11.33 -9.15 11.42
C THR A 403 11.56 -9.56 9.96
N ASN A 404 11.75 -10.85 9.68
CA ASN A 404 11.96 -11.37 8.32
C ASN A 404 10.66 -11.75 7.60
N TYR A 405 9.47 -11.58 8.19
CA TYR A 405 8.20 -11.87 7.50
C TYR A 405 8.06 -11.10 6.16
N PHE A 406 8.52 -9.86 6.12
CA PHE A 406 8.50 -9.03 4.91
C PHE A 406 9.69 -9.24 3.97
N GLU A 407 10.67 -10.07 4.37
CA GLU A 407 11.79 -10.46 3.52
C GLU A 407 11.59 -11.85 2.92
N ASP A 408 10.84 -12.73 3.59
CA ASP A 408 10.44 -14.03 3.06
C ASP A 408 9.42 -13.86 1.93
N SER A 409 9.53 -14.65 0.87
CA SER A 409 8.57 -14.65 -0.24
C SER A 409 7.48 -15.71 -0.06
N THR A 410 6.38 -15.52 -0.79
CA THR A 410 5.24 -16.43 -0.81
C THR A 410 5.54 -17.65 -1.65
N HIS A 411 5.18 -18.83 -1.14
CA HIS A 411 5.30 -20.10 -1.85
C HIS A 411 3.94 -20.72 -2.09
N THR A 412 3.77 -21.34 -3.26
CA THR A 412 2.62 -22.20 -3.54
C THR A 412 2.82 -23.55 -2.86
N ILE A 413 1.88 -23.94 -1.99
CA ILE A 413 1.92 -25.23 -1.26
C ILE A 413 0.80 -26.18 -1.67
N TYR A 414 -0.24 -25.69 -2.34
CA TYR A 414 -1.34 -26.51 -2.78
C TYR A 414 -2.00 -25.95 -4.03
N GLN A 415 -2.38 -26.84 -4.95
CA GLN A 415 -3.18 -26.50 -6.11
C GLN A 415 -4.20 -27.61 -6.35
N GLY A 416 -5.47 -27.28 -6.19
CA GLY A 416 -6.62 -28.15 -6.45
C GLY A 416 -7.31 -27.80 -7.78
N ALA A 417 -8.54 -28.29 -7.94
CA ALA A 417 -9.36 -27.94 -9.09
C ALA A 417 -9.88 -26.50 -8.99
N SER A 418 -10.27 -26.09 -7.79
CA SER A 418 -10.73 -24.72 -7.48
C SER A 418 -9.94 -24.06 -6.36
N GLU A 419 -9.04 -24.79 -5.70
CA GLU A 419 -8.34 -24.34 -4.50
C GLU A 419 -6.90 -23.96 -4.81
N LEU A 420 -6.41 -22.94 -4.11
CA LEU A 420 -5.01 -22.55 -4.10
C LEU A 420 -4.56 -22.38 -2.66
N GLY A 421 -3.41 -22.95 -2.30
CA GLY A 421 -2.80 -22.80 -1.00
C GLY A 421 -1.44 -22.13 -1.12
N PHE A 422 -1.20 -21.10 -0.34
CA PHE A 422 0.07 -20.39 -0.28
C PHE A 422 0.57 -20.23 1.16
N THR A 423 1.87 -20.08 1.33
CA THR A 423 2.52 -19.82 2.63
C THR A 423 3.49 -18.66 2.53
N LYS A 424 3.56 -17.83 3.57
CA LYS A 424 4.53 -16.72 3.69
C LYS A 424 5.06 -16.61 5.12
N GLY A 425 6.36 -16.33 5.25
CA GLY A 425 7.04 -16.14 6.53
C GLY A 425 7.74 -17.39 7.07
N VAL A 426 8.30 -17.24 8.26
CA VAL A 426 9.23 -18.21 8.87
C VAL A 426 8.57 -19.55 9.15
N GLN A 427 9.23 -20.64 8.78
CA GLN A 427 8.78 -21.99 9.11
C GLN A 427 8.51 -22.16 10.62
N GLY A 428 7.36 -22.75 10.93
CA GLY A 428 6.78 -22.87 12.28
C GLY A 428 5.89 -21.69 12.70
N ARG A 429 5.97 -20.53 12.02
CA ARG A 429 5.29 -19.26 12.34
C ARG A 429 4.80 -18.52 11.09
N GLN A 430 4.70 -19.23 9.99
CA GLN A 430 4.24 -18.73 8.71
C GLN A 430 2.74 -18.43 8.76
N VAL A 431 2.27 -17.61 7.84
CA VAL A 431 0.84 -17.47 7.53
C VAL A 431 0.54 -18.37 6.34
N VAL A 432 -0.52 -19.18 6.43
CA VAL A 432 -0.99 -20.01 5.32
C VAL A 432 -2.34 -19.51 4.84
N MET A 433 -2.45 -19.14 3.57
CA MET A 433 -3.72 -18.76 2.93
C MET A 433 -4.23 -19.90 2.06
N VAL A 434 -5.52 -20.20 2.15
CA VAL A 434 -6.21 -21.15 1.28
C VAL A 434 -7.38 -20.43 0.63
N LEU A 435 -7.35 -20.38 -0.69
CA LEU A 435 -8.33 -19.69 -1.52
C LEU A 435 -9.19 -20.71 -2.27
N SER A 436 -10.36 -20.27 -2.69
CA SER A 436 -11.29 -21.03 -3.51
C SER A 436 -11.90 -20.16 -4.60
N THR A 437 -11.93 -20.66 -5.83
CA THR A 437 -12.66 -20.04 -6.96
C THR A 437 -14.13 -20.47 -7.00
N GLN A 438 -14.59 -21.29 -6.04
CA GLN A 438 -15.99 -21.68 -5.96
C GLN A 438 -16.89 -20.53 -5.51
N PRO A 439 -18.14 -20.47 -5.98
CA PRO A 439 -19.09 -19.45 -5.52
C PRO A 439 -19.62 -19.72 -4.10
N SER A 440 -20.28 -18.72 -3.54
CA SER A 440 -21.00 -18.76 -2.26
C SER A 440 -22.14 -19.78 -2.21
N THR A 441 -22.61 -20.24 -3.38
CA THR A 441 -23.64 -21.28 -3.52
C THR A 441 -23.10 -22.71 -3.44
N SER A 442 -21.78 -22.92 -3.48
CA SER A 442 -21.17 -24.23 -3.40
C SER A 442 -21.37 -24.93 -2.05
N GLY A 443 -21.51 -26.26 -2.10
CA GLY A 443 -21.67 -27.10 -0.92
C GLY A 443 -20.38 -27.32 -0.14
N ALA A 444 -20.52 -27.91 1.06
CA ALA A 444 -19.38 -28.22 1.91
C ALA A 444 -18.60 -29.44 1.40
N TYR A 445 -17.27 -29.38 1.51
CA TYR A 445 -16.36 -30.49 1.23
C TYR A 445 -15.13 -30.40 2.13
N ASN A 446 -14.34 -31.46 2.15
CA ASN A 446 -13.06 -31.48 2.85
C ASN A 446 -11.92 -31.39 1.84
N LEU A 447 -10.91 -30.60 2.18
CA LEU A 447 -9.66 -30.47 1.45
C LEU A 447 -8.54 -31.07 2.30
N ASP A 448 -7.86 -32.10 1.79
CA ASP A 448 -6.64 -32.61 2.42
C ASP A 448 -5.44 -31.99 1.72
N MET A 449 -4.69 -31.15 2.43
CA MET A 449 -3.52 -30.44 1.88
C MET A 449 -2.28 -30.66 2.74
N ALA A 450 -1.12 -30.84 2.10
CA ALA A 450 0.15 -30.83 2.80
C ALA A 450 0.45 -29.41 3.30
N VAL A 451 0.95 -29.31 4.53
CA VAL A 451 1.37 -28.04 5.12
C VAL A 451 2.79 -28.15 5.67
N THR A 452 3.46 -27.02 5.80
CA THR A 452 4.86 -26.94 6.28
C THR A 452 4.99 -26.87 7.81
N TYR A 453 3.86 -26.99 8.52
CA TYR A 453 3.83 -27.12 9.98
C TYR A 453 4.15 -28.54 10.42
N ASN A 454 4.67 -28.69 11.64
CA ASN A 454 4.94 -30.01 12.22
C ASN A 454 3.65 -30.75 12.57
N ALA A 455 3.68 -32.09 12.49
CA ALA A 455 2.61 -32.94 12.99
C ALA A 455 2.23 -32.60 14.45
N GLY A 456 0.94 -32.57 14.75
CA GLY A 456 0.40 -32.21 16.06
C GLY A 456 0.30 -30.71 16.33
N THR A 457 0.82 -29.84 15.44
CA THR A 457 0.66 -28.39 15.58
C THR A 457 -0.82 -28.03 15.50
N VAL A 458 -1.31 -27.26 16.48
CA VAL A 458 -2.66 -26.71 16.46
C VAL A 458 -2.61 -25.32 15.81
N ILE A 459 -3.31 -25.17 14.69
CA ILE A 459 -3.42 -23.93 13.94
C ILE A 459 -4.86 -23.43 13.99
N MET A 460 -5.05 -22.12 13.86
CA MET A 460 -6.35 -21.47 13.86
C MET A 460 -6.60 -20.82 12.52
N ASP A 461 -7.78 -21.06 11.95
CA ASP A 461 -8.30 -20.19 10.89
C ASP A 461 -8.72 -18.86 11.52
N VAL A 462 -7.96 -17.80 11.29
CA VAL A 462 -8.17 -16.49 11.92
C VAL A 462 -9.40 -15.77 11.37
N LEU A 463 -9.98 -16.23 10.27
CA LEU A 463 -11.17 -15.61 9.69
C LEU A 463 -12.44 -16.02 10.44
N ASN A 464 -12.55 -17.30 10.84
CA ASN A 464 -13.72 -17.86 11.54
C ASN A 464 -13.42 -18.38 12.96
N CYS A 465 -12.17 -18.29 13.42
CA CYS A 465 -11.71 -18.67 14.75
C CYS A 465 -11.86 -20.16 15.08
N LYS A 466 -11.72 -21.03 14.06
CA LYS A 466 -11.76 -22.49 14.22
C LYS A 466 -10.36 -23.08 14.29
N ASN A 467 -10.13 -23.98 15.23
CA ASN A 467 -8.89 -24.72 15.35
C ASN A 467 -8.87 -25.96 14.44
N TYR A 468 -7.68 -26.25 13.93
CA TYR A 468 -7.34 -27.44 13.17
C TYR A 468 -6.03 -28.00 13.72
N THR A 469 -5.86 -29.31 13.60
CA THR A 469 -4.62 -30.00 14.03
C THR A 469 -4.00 -30.67 12.83
N VAL A 470 -2.71 -30.42 12.62
CA VAL A 470 -1.92 -31.09 11.58
C VAL A 470 -1.75 -32.55 11.97
N ASP A 471 -2.08 -33.47 11.08
CA ASP A 471 -2.02 -34.90 11.39
C ASP A 471 -0.58 -35.45 11.43
N ASN A 472 -0.45 -36.74 11.76
CA ASN A 472 0.84 -37.42 11.86
C ASN A 472 1.58 -37.57 10.52
N GLN A 473 0.90 -37.31 9.40
CA GLN A 473 1.46 -37.34 8.05
C GLN A 473 1.81 -35.94 7.52
N GLY A 474 1.61 -34.88 8.32
CA GLY A 474 1.82 -33.50 7.89
C GLY A 474 0.70 -32.96 7.00
N LEU A 475 -0.46 -33.61 6.98
CA LEU A 475 -1.64 -33.16 6.25
C LEU A 475 -2.55 -32.34 7.16
N LEU A 476 -3.17 -31.33 6.55
CA LEU A 476 -4.23 -30.53 7.13
C LEU A 476 -5.54 -30.84 6.41
N ARG A 477 -6.52 -31.35 7.15
CA ARG A 477 -7.89 -31.54 6.65
C ARG A 477 -8.71 -30.28 6.92
N VAL A 478 -9.00 -29.53 5.87
CA VAL A 478 -9.70 -28.25 5.93
C VAL A 478 -11.15 -28.41 5.49
N ASP A 479 -12.08 -27.90 6.31
CA ASP A 479 -13.49 -27.80 5.92
C ASP A 479 -13.70 -26.59 5.02
N MET A 480 -13.97 -26.85 3.74
CA MET A 480 -14.29 -25.84 2.74
C MET A 480 -15.82 -25.78 2.54
N ASN A 481 -16.35 -24.58 2.36
CA ASN A 481 -17.79 -24.37 2.15
C ASN A 481 -18.02 -22.97 1.57
N LYS A 482 -19.03 -22.84 0.69
CA LYS A 482 -19.47 -21.54 0.13
C LYS A 482 -18.34 -20.70 -0.48
N GLY A 483 -17.31 -21.33 -1.03
CA GLY A 483 -16.16 -20.61 -1.60
C GLY A 483 -15.38 -19.74 -0.62
N GLU A 484 -15.60 -19.84 0.69
CA GLU A 484 -14.96 -18.94 1.66
C GLU A 484 -13.45 -19.23 1.77
N PRO A 485 -12.57 -18.21 1.80
CA PRO A 485 -11.15 -18.41 2.03
C PRO A 485 -10.85 -18.86 3.47
N ARG A 486 -9.64 -19.34 3.71
CA ARG A 486 -9.10 -19.66 5.05
C ARG A 486 -7.74 -18.99 5.21
N VAL A 487 -7.43 -18.53 6.43
CA VAL A 487 -6.10 -18.01 6.76
C VAL A 487 -5.66 -18.64 8.07
N PHE A 488 -4.62 -19.46 8.03
CA PHE A 488 -4.14 -20.20 9.19
C PHE A 488 -2.90 -19.57 9.82
N PHE A 489 -2.91 -19.54 11.16
CA PHE A 489 -1.76 -19.19 11.98
C PHE A 489 -1.66 -20.11 13.22
N PRO A 490 -0.46 -20.44 13.73
CA PRO A 490 -0.34 -21.34 14.87
C PRO A 490 -0.90 -20.73 16.16
N THR A 491 -1.75 -21.50 16.86
CA THR A 491 -2.43 -21.04 18.08
C THR A 491 -1.47 -20.62 19.19
N GLN A 492 -0.34 -21.32 19.33
CA GLN A 492 0.69 -21.00 20.33
C GLN A 492 1.30 -19.60 20.17
N TYR A 493 1.13 -18.98 18.99
CA TYR A 493 1.63 -17.64 18.70
C TYR A 493 0.52 -16.61 18.54
N MET A 494 -0.73 -16.91 18.90
CA MET A 494 -1.86 -15.98 18.72
C MET A 494 -1.98 -14.92 19.83
N GLU A 495 -1.31 -15.09 20.97
CA GLU A 495 -1.36 -14.10 22.06
C GLU A 495 -0.76 -12.75 21.59
N GLY A 496 -1.45 -11.65 21.89
CA GLY A 496 -1.12 -10.31 21.40
C GLY A 496 -1.79 -9.94 20.07
N SER A 497 -2.27 -10.91 19.28
CA SER A 497 -2.87 -10.65 17.97
C SER A 497 -4.19 -9.87 18.04
N GLY A 498 -4.89 -9.94 19.17
CA GLY A 498 -6.28 -9.55 19.37
C GLY A 498 -7.29 -10.03 18.33
N LEU A 499 -7.01 -11.16 17.69
CA LEU A 499 -7.96 -11.91 16.87
C LEU A 499 -8.53 -13.06 17.69
N CYS A 500 -9.74 -13.52 17.37
CA CYS A 500 -10.30 -14.78 17.89
C CYS A 500 -10.29 -14.95 19.42
N GLY A 501 -10.50 -13.86 20.16
CA GLY A 501 -10.56 -13.85 21.62
C GLY A 501 -9.22 -13.69 22.33
N TYR A 502 -8.11 -13.62 21.61
CA TYR A 502 -6.81 -13.23 22.17
C TYR A 502 -6.79 -11.73 22.51
N SER A 503 -5.88 -11.31 23.37
CA SER A 503 -5.72 -9.89 23.73
C SER A 503 -4.96 -9.12 22.63
N GLU A 504 -5.24 -7.83 22.47
CA GLU A 504 -4.43 -6.91 21.66
C GLU A 504 -3.31 -6.33 22.50
N THR A 505 -2.10 -6.87 22.37
CA THR A 505 -0.93 -6.37 23.07
C THR A 505 0.32 -6.59 22.23
N ASN A 506 1.30 -5.70 22.36
CA ASN A 506 2.61 -5.90 21.72
C ASN A 506 3.35 -7.04 22.42
N VAL A 507 3.28 -8.24 21.84
CA VAL A 507 3.94 -9.44 22.35
C VAL A 507 5.06 -9.83 21.40
N THR A 508 6.27 -9.99 21.94
CA THR A 508 7.43 -10.46 21.17
C THR A 508 7.53 -11.98 21.20
N LEU A 509 8.24 -12.57 20.22
CA LEU A 509 8.53 -14.01 20.24
C LEU A 509 9.18 -14.46 21.56
N ALA A 510 10.17 -13.71 22.05
CA ALA A 510 10.87 -14.04 23.28
C ALA A 510 9.92 -14.11 24.49
N MET A 511 8.88 -13.27 24.54
CA MET A 511 7.86 -13.30 25.60
C MET A 511 7.02 -14.58 25.52
N LEU A 512 6.66 -15.03 24.31
CA LEU A 512 5.89 -16.27 24.12
C LEU A 512 6.69 -17.52 24.47
N GLU A 513 7.96 -17.56 24.06
CA GLU A 513 8.85 -18.69 24.34
C GLU A 513 9.14 -18.83 25.84
N THR A 514 9.39 -17.72 26.54
CA THR A 514 9.69 -17.71 27.98
C THR A 514 8.44 -17.91 28.86
N GLY A 515 7.29 -17.39 28.44
CA GLY A 515 6.01 -17.46 29.17
C GLY A 515 5.40 -18.86 29.25
N SER A 516 5.82 -19.80 28.39
CA SER A 516 5.38 -21.21 28.42
C SER A 516 5.98 -22.03 29.59
N SER A 517 6.88 -21.45 30.39
CA SER A 517 7.58 -22.11 31.49
C SER A 517 7.32 -21.48 32.87
N SER A 518 6.05 -21.29 33.25
CA SER A 518 5.71 -20.89 34.63
C SER A 518 4.52 -21.66 35.22
N THR A 519 4.61 -22.99 35.26
CA THR A 519 4.02 -23.73 36.38
C THR A 519 4.86 -23.47 37.62
N SER A 520 4.52 -22.41 38.36
CA SER A 520 5.08 -22.18 39.69
C SER A 520 4.60 -23.28 40.64
N ALA A 521 5.38 -24.35 40.74
CA ALA A 521 5.33 -25.23 41.88
C ALA A 521 5.65 -24.39 43.13
N GLY A 522 4.64 -24.18 43.96
CA GLY A 522 4.78 -23.49 45.23
C GLY A 522 5.79 -24.20 46.11
N MET A 523 6.99 -23.65 46.22
CA MET A 523 7.99 -24.07 47.18
C MET A 523 7.81 -23.19 48.43
N GLN A 524 7.14 -23.76 49.43
CA GLN A 524 7.08 -23.22 50.79
C GLN A 524 8.49 -23.07 51.34
N PHE A 525 8.87 -21.85 51.71
CA PHE A 525 10.02 -21.61 52.59
C PHE A 525 9.52 -21.42 54.02
N THR A 526 9.87 -22.37 54.88
CA THR A 526 9.80 -22.23 56.34
C THR A 526 11.15 -21.75 56.89
N SER A 527 11.08 -20.66 57.65
CA SER A 527 11.89 -20.25 58.81
C SER A 527 13.40 -20.53 58.88
N GLY A 528 14.19 -19.46 59.13
CA GLY A 528 15.51 -19.59 59.76
C GLY A 528 16.26 -18.26 59.86
N THR A 529 16.27 -17.67 61.06
CA THR A 529 17.00 -16.47 61.49
C THR A 529 18.53 -16.59 61.39
N GLY A 530 19.25 -15.52 61.05
CA GLY A 530 20.68 -15.43 61.34
C GLY A 530 21.50 -14.30 60.70
N VAL A 531 21.61 -13.17 61.43
CA VAL A 531 22.81 -12.31 61.60
C VAL A 531 23.35 -11.47 60.43
N ALA A 532 23.36 -10.16 60.67
CA ALA A 532 24.05 -9.09 59.94
C ALA A 532 25.56 -8.99 60.31
N ALA A 533 26.43 -8.58 59.38
CA ALA A 533 27.47 -7.54 59.58
C ALA A 533 28.40 -7.38 58.35
N LEU A 534 28.44 -6.12 57.85
CA LEU A 534 29.60 -5.29 57.45
C LEU A 534 30.87 -5.93 56.82
N LEU A 535 31.32 -5.34 55.68
CA LEU A 535 32.45 -4.40 55.64
C LEU A 535 32.72 -3.85 54.21
N LEU A 536 32.74 -2.52 54.09
CA LEU A 536 33.40 -1.76 53.03
C LEU A 536 34.92 -1.74 53.28
N ALA A 537 35.74 -1.79 52.21
CA ALA A 537 37.03 -1.11 52.19
C ALA A 537 37.46 -0.79 50.74
N VAL A 538 37.69 0.50 50.51
CA VAL A 538 38.31 1.13 49.33
C VAL A 538 39.83 1.07 49.49
N MET A 539 40.60 0.81 48.42
CA MET A 539 41.90 1.47 48.20
C MET A 539 42.34 1.38 46.72
N THR A 540 42.50 2.56 46.14
CA THR A 540 43.29 2.89 44.95
C THR A 540 44.79 2.85 45.26
N SER A 541 45.62 2.31 44.36
CA SER A 541 46.83 3.00 43.83
C SER A 541 47.73 2.11 42.98
N MET A 542 48.06 2.62 41.78
CA MET A 542 49.34 2.56 41.05
C MET A 542 50.00 1.21 40.74
N PHE A 543 50.20 0.94 39.44
CA PHE A 543 51.48 0.46 38.92
C PHE A 543 51.74 1.02 37.50
N VAL A 544 52.94 1.55 37.31
CA VAL A 544 53.55 2.09 36.08
C VAL A 544 54.55 1.05 35.55
N MET A 545 54.94 1.20 34.26
CA MET A 545 56.04 0.57 33.49
C MET A 545 55.61 -0.60 32.59
N LEU A 546 56.00 -0.74 31.32
CA LEU A 546 57.07 -0.24 30.39
C LEU A 546 56.49 -0.45 28.94
N VAL A 547 56.84 0.20 27.82
CA VAL A 547 57.99 0.93 27.27
C VAL A 547 57.44 2.05 26.38
#